data_AF-A0A428SPU6-F1
#
_entry.id   AF-A0A428SPU6-F1
#
_cell.length_a   1.000
_cell.length_b   1.000
_cell.length_c   1.000
_cell.angle_alpha   90.00
_cell.angle_beta   90.00
_cell.angle_gamma   90.00
#
_symmetry.space_group_name_H-M   'P 1'
#
loop_
_entity.id
_entity.type
_entity.pdbx_description
1 polymer ?
#
loop_
_entity_poly.entity_id
_entity_poly.type
_entity_poly.pdbx_seq_one_letter_code
_entity_poly.pdbx_strand_id
1 'polypeptide(L)'
;MHLDHKIPWKTAATHFNLVPSNTEGRFDLVALNLPSQASTLGHFSRVFSATIKEFSETELSKVPSASPSVSPSAKLFSDDVLVFAERHFGLGPHETNSALHNPLSASHQDVECWRNFSSPYGDLADAVKMLVMIAAVAPEKSLRIEALATLLRLASEIPLSQLRNVHWGHAFGVDLVAGVALQVYVLLNLTEAVQCRQKEQTSLLKVDPLMSFLDGHALRNYDYPAQNIPHRAFWSSIGVSDLGTDTGNESAVVDPLAQDDDEIHREARNGLRQYLKDCFAILYVYDVVLRQACGSNEAEEFWAEKITAVFWMLGCKRGDD
;
A
#
# COMPACT_ATOMS: atom_id res chain seq x y z
N MET A 1 15.94 7.30 -0.81
CA MET A 1 14.63 7.18 -1.47
C MET A 1 14.57 5.97 -2.40
N HIS A 2 13.42 5.32 -2.50
CA HIS A 2 13.16 4.32 -3.54
C HIS A 2 12.85 5.02 -4.88
N LEU A 3 13.41 4.48 -5.98
CA LEU A 3 13.25 5.01 -7.34
C LEU A 3 13.62 6.49 -7.49
N ASP A 4 14.65 6.96 -6.78
CA ASP A 4 15.16 8.34 -6.80
C ASP A 4 15.62 8.86 -8.17
N HIS A 5 15.99 7.93 -9.06
CA HIS A 5 16.39 8.20 -10.43
C HIS A 5 15.21 8.29 -11.41
N LYS A 6 14.02 7.78 -11.05
CA LYS A 6 12.81 7.81 -11.90
C LYS A 6 11.77 8.82 -11.42
N ILE A 7 11.57 8.92 -10.10
CA ILE A 7 10.54 9.77 -9.51
C ILE A 7 11.18 11.09 -9.01
N PRO A 8 10.62 12.27 -9.33
CA PRO A 8 11.26 13.56 -9.06
C PRO A 8 11.07 14.00 -7.59
N TRP A 9 11.44 13.14 -6.63
CA TRP A 9 11.33 13.39 -5.20
C TRP A 9 12.05 14.65 -4.74
N LYS A 10 13.29 14.86 -5.21
CA LYS A 10 14.09 16.04 -4.85
C LYS A 10 13.41 17.34 -5.28
N THR A 11 12.79 17.34 -6.46
CA THR A 11 12.05 18.48 -6.99
C THR A 11 10.75 18.69 -6.22
N ALA A 12 9.99 17.63 -5.91
CA ALA A 12 8.80 17.75 -5.08
C ALA A 12 9.13 18.27 -3.68
N ALA A 13 10.21 17.76 -3.07
CA ALA A 13 10.64 18.14 -1.72
C ALA A 13 10.87 19.64 -1.57
N THR A 14 11.30 20.38 -2.61
CA THR A 14 11.52 21.83 -2.53
C THR A 14 10.27 22.64 -2.18
N HIS A 15 9.09 22.04 -2.34
CA HIS A 15 7.80 22.62 -2.00
C HIS A 15 7.30 22.29 -0.60
N PHE A 16 8.08 21.52 0.18
CA PHE A 16 7.71 21.12 1.53
C PHE A 16 8.81 21.45 2.53
N ASN A 17 8.41 21.58 3.79
CA ASN A 17 9.31 21.69 4.93
C ASN A 17 8.75 20.94 6.13
N LEU A 18 9.63 20.49 7.03
CA LEU A 18 9.21 20.05 8.36
C LEU A 18 9.21 21.25 9.31
N VAL A 19 8.11 21.46 10.01
CA VAL A 19 7.93 22.53 11.00
C VAL A 19 7.37 21.93 12.29
N PRO A 20 7.64 22.50 13.47
CA PRO A 20 7.00 22.06 14.71
C PRO A 20 5.47 22.07 14.55
N SER A 21 4.81 20.99 14.97
CA SER A 21 3.35 20.90 14.95
C SER A 21 2.74 21.46 16.24
N ASN A 22 1.40 21.47 16.31
CA ASN A 22 0.69 21.81 17.54
C ASN A 22 0.80 20.73 18.62
N THR A 23 1.26 19.52 18.26
CA THR A 23 1.51 18.43 19.19
C THR A 23 2.94 18.55 19.72
N GLU A 24 3.10 18.61 21.05
CA GLU A 24 4.42 18.82 21.66
C GLU A 24 5.44 17.76 21.20
N GLY A 25 6.62 18.22 20.77
CA GLY A 25 7.71 17.37 20.32
C GLY A 25 7.53 16.73 18.95
N ARG A 26 6.47 17.10 18.21
CA ARG A 26 6.19 16.60 16.86
C ARG A 26 6.30 17.67 15.78
N PHE A 27 6.32 17.20 14.54
CA PHE A 27 6.59 18.00 13.35
C PHE A 27 5.56 17.69 12.25
N ASP A 28 5.04 18.74 11.64
CA ASP A 28 4.21 18.64 10.46
C ASP A 28 5.06 18.71 9.18
N LEU A 29 4.65 17.96 8.17
CA LEU A 29 5.14 18.11 6.80
C LEU A 29 4.20 19.07 6.06
N VAL A 30 4.63 20.32 5.90
CA VAL A 30 3.77 21.39 5.38
C VAL A 30 4.17 21.82 3.97
N ALA A 31 3.16 22.05 3.13
CA ALA A 31 3.33 22.68 1.84
C ALA A 31 3.70 24.17 1.99
N LEU A 32 4.70 24.63 1.24
CA LEU A 32 5.19 26.01 1.26
C LEU A 32 4.35 26.97 0.41
N ASN A 33 3.41 26.45 -0.38
CA ASN A 33 2.52 27.23 -1.26
C ASN A 33 3.28 28.15 -2.22
N LEU A 34 4.40 27.66 -2.75
CA LEU A 34 5.18 28.39 -3.75
C LEU A 34 4.37 28.55 -5.07
N PRO A 35 4.57 29.61 -5.85
CA PRO A 35 3.85 29.83 -7.11
C PRO A 35 3.97 28.66 -8.11
N SER A 36 5.11 27.97 -8.12
CA SER A 36 5.37 26.82 -8.99
C SER A 36 4.91 25.47 -8.41
N GLN A 37 4.24 25.44 -7.25
CA GLN A 37 3.86 24.19 -6.58
C GLN A 37 2.89 23.36 -7.43
N ALA A 38 1.84 23.97 -7.97
CA ALA A 38 0.86 23.26 -8.79
C ALA A 38 1.50 22.62 -10.03
N SER A 39 2.35 23.35 -10.75
CA SER A 39 3.02 22.82 -11.95
C SER A 39 4.05 21.74 -11.61
N THR A 40 4.80 21.90 -10.51
CA THR A 40 5.81 20.94 -10.06
C THR A 40 5.17 19.64 -9.59
N LEU A 41 4.14 19.72 -8.74
CA LEU A 41 3.43 18.54 -8.26
C LEU A 41 2.60 17.89 -9.38
N GLY A 42 2.07 18.67 -10.33
CA GLY A 42 1.44 18.13 -11.54
C GLY A 42 2.43 17.38 -12.44
N HIS A 43 3.68 17.83 -12.55
CA HIS A 43 4.74 17.07 -13.20
C HIS A 43 5.08 15.78 -12.43
N PHE A 44 5.23 15.87 -11.10
CA PHE A 44 5.45 14.71 -10.23
C PHE A 44 4.36 13.65 -10.45
N SER A 45 3.08 14.02 -10.37
CA SER A 45 1.96 13.08 -10.51
C SER A 45 1.98 12.37 -11.85
N ARG A 46 2.26 13.08 -12.95
CA ARG A 46 2.39 12.47 -14.29
C ARG A 46 3.53 11.46 -14.37
N VAL A 47 4.71 11.81 -13.86
CA VAL A 47 5.88 10.91 -13.87
C VAL A 47 5.62 9.68 -12.98
N PHE A 48 5.02 9.88 -11.82
CA PHE A 48 4.69 8.81 -10.89
C PHE A 48 3.68 7.83 -11.50
N SER A 49 2.55 8.31 -12.04
CA SER A 49 1.55 7.47 -12.72
C SER A 49 2.14 6.73 -13.92
N ALA A 50 2.98 7.39 -14.72
CA ALA A 50 3.67 6.74 -15.84
C ALA A 50 4.61 5.63 -15.35
N THR A 51 5.29 5.84 -14.22
CA THR A 51 6.17 4.84 -13.61
C THR A 51 5.37 3.65 -13.08
N ILE A 52 4.20 3.85 -12.45
CA ILE A 52 3.30 2.74 -12.08
C ILE A 52 2.92 1.93 -13.33
N LYS A 53 2.49 2.62 -14.40
CA LYS A 53 2.07 1.98 -15.66
C LYS A 53 3.20 1.17 -16.32
N GLU A 54 4.40 1.70 -16.37
CA GLU A 54 5.57 0.98 -16.92
C GLU A 54 5.82 -0.33 -16.16
N PHE A 55 5.76 -0.29 -14.84
CA PHE A 55 5.95 -1.48 -14.00
C PHE A 55 4.76 -2.44 -14.10
N SER A 56 3.53 -1.95 -14.24
CA SER A 56 2.35 -2.79 -14.38
C SER A 56 2.33 -3.54 -15.71
N GLU A 57 2.70 -2.88 -16.81
CA GLU A 57 2.90 -3.51 -18.12
C GLU A 57 4.00 -4.58 -18.07
N THR A 58 5.10 -4.28 -17.36
CA THR A 58 6.17 -5.25 -17.12
C THR A 58 5.70 -6.44 -16.30
N GLU A 59 4.91 -6.21 -15.25
CA GLU A 59 4.39 -7.28 -14.39
C GLU A 59 3.41 -8.17 -15.16
N LEU A 60 2.49 -7.57 -15.92
CA LEU A 60 1.53 -8.28 -16.75
C LEU A 60 2.21 -9.19 -17.78
N SER A 61 3.35 -8.76 -18.35
CA SER A 61 4.12 -9.56 -19.32
C SER A 61 4.66 -10.88 -18.75
N LYS A 62 4.72 -11.03 -17.42
CA LYS A 62 5.20 -12.25 -16.75
C LYS A 62 4.14 -13.34 -16.66
N VAL A 63 2.86 -12.98 -16.82
CA VAL A 63 1.76 -13.93 -16.83
C VAL A 63 1.64 -14.51 -18.24
N PRO A 64 1.67 -15.85 -18.42
CA PRO A 64 1.51 -16.45 -19.72
C PRO A 64 0.20 -15.99 -20.40
N SER A 65 0.28 -15.51 -21.65
CA SER A 65 -0.88 -15.04 -22.41
C SER A 65 -1.92 -16.13 -22.70
N ALA A 66 -1.54 -17.40 -22.53
CA ALA A 66 -2.45 -18.52 -22.54
C ALA A 66 -2.86 -18.82 -21.09
N SER A 67 -4.04 -18.35 -20.66
CA SER A 67 -4.75 -19.15 -19.66
C SER A 67 -5.05 -20.49 -20.33
N PRO A 68 -4.65 -21.63 -19.73
CA PRO A 68 -5.23 -22.90 -20.11
C PRO A 68 -6.73 -22.77 -19.95
N SER A 69 -7.50 -23.47 -20.78
CA SER A 69 -8.88 -23.82 -20.46
C SER A 69 -8.89 -24.60 -19.13
N VAL A 70 -8.82 -23.89 -18.01
CA VAL A 70 -8.92 -24.48 -16.68
C VAL A 70 -10.38 -24.84 -16.55
N SER A 71 -10.66 -26.13 -16.35
CA SER A 71 -12.02 -26.61 -16.14
C SER A 71 -12.72 -25.72 -15.10
N PRO A 72 -14.01 -25.39 -15.25
CA PRO A 72 -14.74 -24.56 -14.30
C PRO A 72 -14.64 -25.03 -12.84
N SER A 73 -14.31 -26.31 -12.61
CA SER A 73 -14.14 -26.93 -11.30
C SER A 73 -12.73 -26.89 -10.71
N ALA A 74 -11.74 -26.34 -11.40
CA ALA A 74 -10.37 -26.30 -10.89
C ALA A 74 -10.14 -25.06 -10.02
N LYS A 75 -9.47 -25.29 -8.88
CA LYS A 75 -9.13 -24.27 -7.88
C LYS A 75 -8.52 -23.03 -8.54
N LEU A 76 -8.97 -21.86 -8.12
CA LEU A 76 -8.48 -20.55 -8.57
C LEU A 76 -7.00 -20.31 -8.20
N PHE A 77 -6.55 -20.91 -7.10
CA PHE A 77 -5.18 -20.87 -6.59
C PHE A 77 -4.92 -22.05 -5.65
N SER A 78 -3.65 -22.36 -5.44
CA SER A 78 -3.12 -23.44 -4.60
C SER A 78 -3.28 -23.17 -3.10
N ASP A 79 -3.11 -24.20 -2.27
CA ASP A 79 -3.11 -24.04 -0.81
C ASP A 79 -1.85 -23.27 -0.34
N ASP A 80 -0.80 -23.21 -1.16
CA ASP A 80 0.43 -22.46 -0.85
C ASP A 80 0.18 -20.95 -0.78
N VAL A 81 -0.76 -20.43 -1.57
CA VAL A 81 -1.19 -19.01 -1.49
C VAL A 81 -1.82 -18.71 -0.12
N LEU A 82 -2.62 -19.63 0.44
CA LEU A 82 -3.21 -19.48 1.77
C LEU A 82 -2.12 -19.50 2.84
N VAL A 83 -1.27 -20.53 2.80
CA VAL A 83 -0.18 -20.74 3.76
C VAL A 83 0.83 -19.61 3.73
N PHE A 84 1.10 -19.04 2.56
CA PHE A 84 2.00 -17.90 2.42
C PHE A 84 1.51 -16.69 3.22
N ALA A 85 0.24 -16.31 3.08
CA ALA A 85 -0.31 -15.15 3.80
C ALA A 85 -0.18 -15.31 5.32
N GLU A 86 -0.50 -16.49 5.84
CA GLU A 86 -0.38 -16.82 7.27
C GLU A 86 1.07 -16.74 7.75
N ARG A 87 2.02 -17.36 7.03
CA ARG A 87 3.42 -17.40 7.45
C ARG A 87 4.14 -16.07 7.28
N HIS A 88 3.91 -15.39 6.17
CA HIS A 88 4.64 -14.18 5.81
C HIS A 88 4.22 -12.99 6.68
N PHE A 89 2.93 -12.87 6.97
CA PHE A 89 2.39 -11.76 7.77
C PHE A 89 2.09 -12.14 9.22
N GLY A 90 2.31 -13.39 9.63
CA GLY A 90 2.04 -13.87 11.00
C GLY A 90 0.55 -13.90 11.34
N LEU A 91 -0.29 -14.26 10.39
CA LEU A 91 -1.76 -14.28 10.56
C LEU A 91 -2.23 -15.63 11.09
N GLY A 92 -3.32 -15.61 11.85
CA GLY A 92 -4.14 -16.79 12.09
C GLY A 92 -4.88 -17.24 10.82
N PRO A 93 -5.43 -18.47 10.81
CA PRO A 93 -6.27 -18.92 9.71
C PRO A 93 -7.52 -18.04 9.56
N HIS A 94 -8.21 -18.14 8.42
CA HIS A 94 -9.44 -17.39 8.20
C HIS A 94 -10.52 -17.74 9.24
N GLU A 95 -10.96 -16.73 9.98
CA GLU A 95 -12.00 -16.87 11.01
C GLU A 95 -12.90 -15.63 11.05
N THR A 96 -12.29 -14.44 11.02
CA THR A 96 -12.98 -13.14 11.06
C THR A 96 -12.30 -12.13 10.14
N ASN A 97 -13.01 -11.06 9.77
CA ASN A 97 -12.47 -9.94 9.00
C ASN A 97 -11.63 -9.03 9.88
N SER A 98 -10.38 -9.43 10.08
CA SER A 98 -9.42 -8.77 10.97
C SER A 98 -8.03 -8.75 10.33
N ALA A 99 -7.24 -7.72 10.66
CA ALA A 99 -5.84 -7.58 10.27
C ALA A 99 -4.91 -8.62 10.94
N LEU A 100 -5.46 -9.53 11.75
CA LEU A 100 -4.74 -10.61 12.43
C LEU A 100 -5.08 -12.00 11.87
N HIS A 101 -6.04 -12.10 10.95
CA HIS A 101 -6.48 -13.37 10.35
C HIS A 101 -6.34 -13.29 8.84
N ASN A 102 -6.09 -14.44 8.21
CA ASN A 102 -5.99 -14.54 6.77
C ASN A 102 -7.33 -14.17 6.10
N PRO A 103 -7.38 -13.16 5.21
CA PRO A 103 -8.58 -12.87 4.44
C PRO A 103 -8.99 -13.97 3.46
N LEU A 104 -8.03 -14.82 3.06
CA LEU A 104 -8.26 -15.92 2.16
C LEU A 104 -8.56 -17.20 2.91
N SER A 105 -9.41 -18.04 2.31
CA SER A 105 -9.82 -19.33 2.85
C SER A 105 -9.98 -20.33 1.71
N ALA A 106 -10.22 -21.60 2.05
CA ALA A 106 -10.46 -22.64 1.06
C ALA A 106 -11.68 -22.36 0.16
N SER A 107 -12.71 -21.64 0.64
CA SER A 107 -13.89 -21.31 -0.18
C SER A 107 -13.54 -20.36 -1.32
N HIS A 108 -12.59 -19.45 -1.10
CA HIS A 108 -12.12 -18.50 -2.11
C HIS A 108 -11.37 -19.18 -3.27
N GLN A 109 -10.99 -20.45 -3.13
CA GLN A 109 -10.42 -21.23 -4.24
C GLN A 109 -11.48 -21.67 -5.26
N ASP A 110 -12.77 -21.62 -4.92
CA ASP A 110 -13.87 -21.95 -5.83
C ASP A 110 -14.41 -20.67 -6.49
N VAL A 111 -14.47 -20.65 -7.82
CA VAL A 111 -15.00 -19.50 -8.59
C VAL A 111 -16.47 -19.21 -8.28
N GLU A 112 -17.25 -20.21 -7.90
CA GLU A 112 -18.66 -20.01 -7.53
C GLU A 112 -18.82 -19.17 -6.25
N CYS A 113 -17.86 -19.24 -5.32
CA CYS A 113 -17.83 -18.38 -4.13
C CYS A 113 -17.83 -16.89 -4.50
N TRP A 114 -17.21 -16.54 -5.64
CA TRP A 114 -17.11 -15.16 -6.12
C TRP A 114 -18.32 -14.72 -6.95
N ARG A 115 -19.10 -15.66 -7.48
CA ARG A 115 -20.37 -15.38 -8.19
C ARG A 115 -21.52 -15.17 -7.21
N ASN A 116 -21.42 -15.77 -6.04
CA ASN A 116 -22.44 -15.66 -5.01
C ASN A 116 -22.29 -14.38 -4.18
N PHE A 117 -22.88 -13.29 -4.68
CA PHE A 117 -22.98 -12.01 -3.97
C PHE A 117 -23.84 -12.06 -2.70
N SER A 118 -24.26 -13.24 -2.22
CA SER A 118 -24.82 -13.38 -0.87
C SER A 118 -23.75 -13.24 0.23
N SER A 119 -22.45 -13.34 -0.10
CA SER A 119 -21.36 -13.01 0.81
C SER A 119 -21.27 -11.49 1.01
N PRO A 120 -20.99 -10.99 2.23
CA PRO A 120 -20.68 -9.58 2.45
C PRO A 120 -19.61 -9.10 1.45
N TYR A 121 -19.90 -8.04 0.71
CA TYR A 121 -18.98 -7.43 -0.25
C TYR A 121 -17.59 -7.10 0.34
N GLY A 122 -17.51 -6.93 1.67
CA GLY A 122 -16.25 -6.72 2.40
C GLY A 122 -15.35 -7.95 2.42
N ASP A 123 -15.88 -9.17 2.58
CA ASP A 123 -15.07 -10.41 2.60
C ASP A 123 -14.34 -10.58 1.27
N LEU A 124 -15.09 -10.45 0.17
CA LEU A 124 -14.55 -10.57 -1.17
C LEU A 124 -13.55 -9.44 -1.47
N ALA A 125 -13.81 -8.22 -0.99
CA ALA A 125 -12.86 -7.12 -1.13
C ALA A 125 -11.54 -7.43 -0.41
N ASP A 126 -11.60 -7.90 0.84
CA ASP A 126 -10.41 -8.27 1.63
C ASP A 126 -9.64 -9.45 1.02
N ALA A 127 -10.33 -10.43 0.47
CA ALA A 127 -9.73 -11.52 -0.29
C ALA A 127 -8.96 -10.99 -1.53
N VAL A 128 -9.55 -10.07 -2.31
CA VAL A 128 -8.85 -9.45 -3.46
C VAL A 128 -7.64 -8.63 -2.99
N LYS A 129 -7.76 -7.84 -1.91
CA LYS A 129 -6.63 -7.10 -1.34
C LYS A 129 -5.49 -8.05 -0.99
N MET A 130 -5.78 -9.19 -0.36
CA MET A 130 -4.77 -10.19 -0.01
C MET A 130 -4.09 -10.77 -1.24
N LEU A 131 -4.84 -11.16 -2.28
CA LEU A 131 -4.25 -11.63 -3.53
C LEU A 131 -3.33 -10.57 -4.18
N VAL A 132 -3.71 -9.29 -4.16
CA VAL A 132 -2.85 -8.18 -4.63
C VAL A 132 -1.55 -8.11 -3.83
N MET A 133 -1.64 -8.21 -2.51
CA MET A 133 -0.47 -8.18 -1.62
C MET A 133 0.46 -9.38 -1.87
N ILE A 134 -0.08 -10.59 -2.01
CA ILE A 134 0.70 -11.80 -2.32
C ILE A 134 1.40 -11.66 -3.68
N ALA A 135 0.68 -11.22 -4.71
CA ALA A 135 1.25 -10.98 -6.04
C ALA A 135 2.37 -9.93 -6.03
N ALA A 136 2.30 -8.95 -5.12
CA ALA A 136 3.31 -7.92 -4.95
C ALA A 136 4.55 -8.40 -4.19
N VAL A 137 4.37 -9.10 -3.06
CA VAL A 137 5.45 -9.27 -2.06
C VAL A 137 6.02 -10.69 -1.96
N ALA A 138 5.36 -11.70 -2.53
CA ALA A 138 5.83 -13.08 -2.37
C ALA A 138 7.26 -13.25 -2.94
N PRO A 139 8.19 -13.86 -2.18
CA PRO A 139 9.58 -14.02 -2.63
C PRO A 139 9.66 -15.02 -3.81
N GLU A 140 8.78 -16.00 -3.80
CA GLU A 140 8.67 -17.03 -4.82
C GLU A 140 7.96 -16.49 -6.07
N LYS A 141 8.67 -16.55 -7.21
CA LYS A 141 8.13 -16.10 -8.49
C LYS A 141 6.85 -16.85 -8.90
N SER A 142 6.77 -18.15 -8.58
CA SER A 142 5.58 -18.97 -8.86
C SER A 142 4.34 -18.45 -8.15
N LEU A 143 4.44 -18.17 -6.84
CA LEU A 143 3.31 -17.64 -6.06
C LEU A 143 2.86 -16.27 -6.55
N ARG A 144 3.81 -15.38 -6.91
CA ARG A 144 3.45 -14.07 -7.48
C ARG A 144 2.68 -14.19 -8.77
N ILE A 145 3.15 -15.04 -9.68
CA ILE A 145 2.49 -15.27 -10.97
C ILE A 145 1.13 -15.94 -10.77
N GLU A 146 1.04 -16.91 -9.86
CA GLU A 146 -0.22 -17.58 -9.53
C GLU A 146 -1.26 -16.58 -9.00
N ALA A 147 -0.92 -15.81 -7.96
CA ALA A 147 -1.83 -14.81 -7.39
C ALA A 147 -2.25 -13.74 -8.42
N LEU A 148 -1.32 -13.28 -9.27
CA LEU A 148 -1.65 -12.34 -10.34
C LEU A 148 -2.55 -12.96 -11.42
N ALA A 149 -2.29 -14.21 -11.81
CA ALA A 149 -3.13 -14.93 -12.77
C ALA A 149 -4.55 -15.16 -12.21
N THR A 150 -4.67 -15.48 -10.91
CA THR A 150 -5.94 -15.56 -10.19
C THR A 150 -6.69 -14.23 -10.27
N LEU A 151 -6.03 -13.10 -9.98
CA LEU A 151 -6.63 -11.77 -10.06
C LEU A 151 -7.13 -11.44 -11.48
N LEU A 152 -6.33 -11.75 -12.50
CA LEU A 152 -6.70 -11.52 -13.90
C LEU A 152 -7.89 -12.39 -14.33
N ARG A 153 -7.93 -13.64 -13.88
CA ARG A 153 -9.06 -14.56 -14.11
C ARG A 153 -10.32 -14.02 -13.44
N LEU A 154 -10.24 -13.64 -12.16
CA LEU A 154 -11.36 -13.05 -11.42
C LEU A 154 -11.85 -11.76 -12.08
N ALA A 155 -10.95 -10.86 -12.49
CA ALA A 155 -11.31 -9.62 -13.19
C ALA A 155 -12.04 -9.86 -14.52
N SER A 156 -11.83 -11.02 -15.15
CA SER A 156 -12.47 -11.39 -16.42
C SER A 156 -13.80 -12.13 -16.24
N GLU A 157 -13.95 -12.90 -15.15
CA GLU A 157 -15.14 -13.72 -14.89
C GLU A 157 -16.15 -13.06 -13.94
N ILE A 158 -15.70 -12.11 -13.11
CA ILE A 158 -16.46 -11.49 -12.02
C ILE A 158 -16.31 -9.97 -12.15
N PRO A 159 -17.38 -9.18 -11.91
CA PRO A 159 -17.31 -7.72 -11.97
C PRO A 159 -16.58 -7.14 -10.75
N LEU A 160 -15.25 -7.34 -10.67
CA LEU A 160 -14.41 -6.84 -9.57
C LEU A 160 -14.49 -5.32 -9.39
N SER A 161 -14.89 -4.58 -10.43
CA SER A 161 -15.18 -3.16 -10.35
C SER A 161 -16.23 -2.80 -9.29
N GLN A 162 -17.15 -3.72 -8.98
CA GLN A 162 -18.15 -3.54 -7.91
C GLN A 162 -17.54 -3.60 -6.51
N LEU A 163 -16.40 -4.30 -6.35
CA LEU A 163 -15.67 -4.37 -5.08
C LEU A 163 -14.74 -3.18 -4.85
N ARG A 164 -14.56 -2.32 -5.88
CA ARG A 164 -13.55 -1.27 -5.87
C ARG A 164 -13.78 -0.24 -4.76
N ASN A 165 -15.00 0.27 -4.62
CA ASN A 165 -15.34 1.38 -3.72
C ASN A 165 -16.54 1.01 -2.84
N VAL A 166 -16.42 -0.10 -2.10
CA VAL A 166 -17.48 -0.54 -1.17
C VAL A 166 -17.32 0.16 0.17
N HIS A 167 -18.45 0.61 0.74
CA HIS A 167 -18.48 1.32 2.01
C HIS A 167 -19.81 1.14 2.75
N TRP A 168 -19.78 1.03 4.08
CA TRP A 168 -20.94 1.07 4.99
C TRP A 168 -20.56 1.87 6.25
N GLY A 169 -20.72 3.19 6.20
CA GLY A 169 -20.27 4.11 7.27
C GLY A 169 -18.76 4.35 7.28
N HIS A 170 -17.95 3.38 6.85
CA HIS A 170 -16.52 3.51 6.53
C HIS A 170 -16.21 2.73 5.25
N ALA A 171 -15.07 3.02 4.61
CA ALA A 171 -14.65 2.39 3.36
C ALA A 171 -13.92 1.08 3.61
N PHE A 172 -14.18 0.08 2.77
CA PHE A 172 -13.48 -1.20 2.76
C PHE A 172 -13.29 -1.78 1.35
N GLY A 173 -13.45 -0.96 0.30
CA GLY A 173 -13.23 -1.36 -1.09
C GLY A 173 -11.79 -1.79 -1.39
N VAL A 174 -11.62 -2.52 -2.49
CA VAL A 174 -10.31 -3.02 -2.95
C VAL A 174 -9.33 -1.87 -3.19
N ASP A 175 -9.81 -0.69 -3.60
CA ASP A 175 -8.95 0.46 -3.91
C ASP A 175 -8.11 0.96 -2.73
N LEU A 176 -8.52 0.63 -1.50
CA LEU A 176 -7.78 0.97 -0.29
C LEU A 176 -6.40 0.30 -0.23
N VAL A 177 -6.20 -0.89 -0.82
CA VAL A 177 -4.88 -1.55 -0.81
C VAL A 177 -3.83 -0.68 -1.49
N ALA A 178 -4.18 -0.06 -2.62
CA ALA A 178 -3.33 0.87 -3.33
C ALA A 178 -3.31 2.24 -2.66
N GLY A 179 -4.45 2.73 -2.15
CA GLY A 179 -4.53 4.04 -1.50
C GLY A 179 -3.64 4.15 -0.27
N VAL A 180 -3.71 3.16 0.64
CA VAL A 180 -2.93 3.12 1.87
C VAL A 180 -1.44 2.92 1.57
N ALA A 181 -1.10 2.02 0.63
CA ALA A 181 0.28 1.84 0.18
C ALA A 181 0.87 3.09 -0.47
N LEU A 182 0.09 3.80 -1.30
CA LEU A 182 0.52 5.05 -1.95
C LEU A 182 0.79 6.14 -0.93
N GLN A 183 -0.12 6.31 0.04
CA GLN A 183 -0.01 7.35 1.07
C GLN A 183 1.30 7.21 1.85
N VAL A 184 1.59 6.04 2.40
CA VAL A 184 2.82 5.83 3.18
C VAL A 184 4.07 5.86 2.31
N TYR A 185 3.99 5.33 1.08
CA TYR A 185 5.11 5.36 0.14
C TYR A 185 5.53 6.79 -0.22
N VAL A 186 4.56 7.65 -0.56
CA VAL A 186 4.82 9.07 -0.85
C VAL A 186 5.29 9.79 0.40
N LEU A 187 4.63 9.58 1.54
CA LEU A 187 4.98 10.23 2.79
C LEU A 187 6.43 9.93 3.20
N LEU A 188 6.83 8.67 3.26
CA LEU A 188 8.17 8.27 3.68
C LEU A 188 9.26 8.78 2.72
N ASN A 189 9.06 8.62 1.40
CA ASN A 189 10.06 9.11 0.43
C ASN A 189 10.15 10.64 0.42
N LEU A 190 9.03 11.35 0.56
CA LEU A 190 9.00 12.80 0.59
C LEU A 190 9.62 13.34 1.88
N THR A 191 9.30 12.74 3.03
CA THR A 191 9.91 13.12 4.33
C THR A 191 11.42 12.94 4.29
N GLU A 192 11.92 11.80 3.80
CA GLU A 192 13.37 11.59 3.66
C GLU A 192 14.00 12.64 2.72
N ALA A 193 13.36 12.91 1.57
CA ALA A 193 13.85 13.90 0.60
C ALA A 193 13.89 15.33 1.17
N VAL A 194 12.92 15.69 2.03
CA VAL A 194 12.90 16.96 2.76
C VAL A 194 13.99 17.01 3.82
N GLN A 195 14.14 15.95 4.61
CA GLN A 195 15.17 15.87 5.66
C GLN A 195 16.60 15.93 5.09
N CYS A 196 16.85 15.35 3.92
CA CYS A 196 18.14 15.48 3.23
C CYS A 196 18.54 16.93 2.90
N ARG A 197 17.59 17.88 2.93
CA ARG A 197 17.83 19.32 2.72
C ARG A 197 17.96 20.10 4.04
N GLN A 198 17.64 19.47 5.17
CA GLN A 198 17.69 20.08 6.49
C GLN A 198 19.04 19.82 7.16
N LYS A 199 19.40 20.70 8.11
CA LYS A 199 20.66 20.55 8.88
C LYS A 199 20.56 19.47 9.95
N GLU A 200 19.37 19.29 10.51
CA GLU A 200 19.08 18.36 11.58
C GLU A 200 18.07 17.33 11.09
N GLN A 201 18.27 16.07 11.47
CA GLN A 201 17.31 15.02 11.17
C GLN A 201 16.27 14.93 12.28
N THR A 202 15.03 14.77 11.86
CA THR A 202 13.90 14.54 12.75
C THR A 202 13.56 13.06 12.73
N SER A 203 13.30 12.48 13.89
CA SER A 203 12.85 11.09 13.94
C SER A 203 11.56 10.90 13.14
N LEU A 204 11.43 9.82 12.36
CA LEU A 204 10.22 9.54 11.58
C LEU A 204 8.97 9.52 12.47
N LEU A 205 9.10 8.98 13.68
CA LEU A 205 8.00 8.83 14.64
C LEU A 205 7.59 10.14 15.31
N LYS A 206 8.27 11.24 14.97
CA LYS A 206 7.87 12.60 15.34
C LYS A 206 7.16 13.33 14.21
N VAL A 207 7.01 12.72 13.03
CA VAL A 207 6.32 13.32 11.88
C VAL A 207 4.82 13.05 11.98
N ASP A 208 4.02 14.07 12.25
CA ASP A 208 2.60 13.95 12.58
C ASP A 208 1.76 13.29 11.48
N PRO A 209 1.94 13.60 10.17
CA PRO A 209 1.27 12.86 9.12
C PRO A 209 1.58 11.35 9.12
N LEU A 210 2.78 10.94 9.54
CA LEU A 210 3.12 9.52 9.65
C LEU A 210 2.44 8.89 10.86
N MET A 211 2.43 9.59 11.99
CA MET A 211 1.74 9.10 13.18
C MET A 211 0.24 8.97 12.98
N SER A 212 -0.38 9.92 12.24
CA SER A 212 -1.77 9.82 11.80
C SER A 212 -2.00 8.63 10.87
N PHE A 213 -1.08 8.36 9.93
CA PHE A 213 -1.16 7.16 9.10
C PHE A 213 -1.06 5.85 9.91
N LEU A 214 -0.13 5.80 10.87
CA LEU A 214 0.06 4.63 11.73
C LEU A 214 -1.19 4.35 12.57
N ASP A 215 -1.76 5.39 13.18
CA ASP A 215 -2.95 5.30 14.00
C ASP A 215 -4.23 5.10 13.18
N GLY A 216 -4.35 5.67 11.98
CA GLY A 216 -5.56 5.56 11.16
C GLY A 216 -5.62 4.29 10.31
N HIS A 217 -4.46 3.77 9.92
CA HIS A 217 -4.35 2.67 8.95
C HIS A 217 -3.43 1.57 9.47
N ALA A 218 -2.12 1.79 9.50
CA ALA A 218 -1.15 0.68 9.61
C ALA A 218 -1.41 -0.27 10.79
N LEU A 219 -1.78 0.27 11.96
CA LEU A 219 -1.92 -0.50 13.20
C LEU A 219 -3.38 -0.82 13.56
N ARG A 220 -4.36 -0.32 12.79
CA ARG A 220 -5.78 -0.51 13.11
C ARG A 220 -6.29 -1.89 12.70
N ASN A 221 -7.33 -2.32 13.41
CA ASN A 221 -8.03 -3.58 13.21
C ASN A 221 -9.54 -3.35 13.26
N TYR A 222 -10.04 -2.49 12.37
CA TYR A 222 -11.48 -2.32 12.12
C TYR A 222 -11.99 -3.39 11.16
N ASP A 223 -13.28 -3.39 10.83
CA ASP A 223 -13.88 -4.38 9.93
C ASP A 223 -13.29 -4.28 8.52
N TYR A 224 -12.97 -5.44 7.93
CA TYR A 224 -12.37 -5.57 6.60
C TYR A 224 -11.06 -4.75 6.39
N PRO A 225 -10.04 -4.93 7.25
CA PRO A 225 -8.85 -4.09 7.26
C PRO A 225 -7.68 -4.68 6.47
N ALA A 226 -7.90 -5.61 5.52
CA ALA A 226 -6.80 -6.37 4.92
C ALA A 226 -5.69 -5.48 4.32
N GLN A 227 -6.01 -4.29 3.82
CA GLN A 227 -5.01 -3.31 3.36
C GLN A 227 -3.94 -2.96 4.41
N ASN A 228 -4.26 -3.08 5.71
CA ASN A 228 -3.35 -2.73 6.81
C ASN A 228 -2.33 -3.82 7.10
N ILE A 229 -2.56 -5.08 6.68
CA ILE A 229 -1.75 -6.25 7.02
C ILE A 229 -0.24 -6.07 6.74
N PRO A 230 0.21 -5.70 5.52
CA PRO A 230 1.63 -5.55 5.22
C PRO A 230 2.26 -4.38 5.99
N HIS A 231 1.48 -3.33 6.23
CA HIS A 231 1.91 -2.18 7.01
C HIS A 231 2.11 -2.57 8.47
N ARG A 232 1.12 -3.23 9.09
CA ARG A 232 1.22 -3.78 10.45
C ARG A 232 2.45 -4.66 10.60
N ALA A 233 2.67 -5.59 9.67
CA ALA A 233 3.80 -6.51 9.72
C ALA A 233 5.15 -5.78 9.75
N PHE A 234 5.34 -4.79 8.87
CA PHE A 234 6.57 -3.99 8.87
C PHE A 234 6.73 -3.18 10.16
N TRP A 235 5.74 -2.35 10.52
CA TRP A 235 5.86 -1.44 11.66
C TRP A 235 6.00 -2.17 13.00
N SER A 236 5.29 -3.29 13.17
CA SER A 236 5.43 -4.13 14.38
C SER A 236 6.82 -4.76 14.47
N SER A 237 7.46 -5.09 13.34
CA SER A 237 8.79 -5.70 13.33
C SER A 237 9.91 -4.77 13.80
N ILE A 238 9.69 -3.45 13.75
CA ILE A 238 10.61 -2.42 14.29
C ILE A 238 10.15 -1.86 15.64
N GLY A 239 9.22 -2.55 16.31
CA GLY A 239 8.75 -2.22 17.66
C GLY A 239 7.61 -1.21 17.72
N VAL A 240 7.09 -0.72 16.59
CA VAL A 240 5.92 0.17 16.58
C VAL A 240 4.67 -0.67 16.77
N SER A 241 4.21 -0.76 18.02
CA SER A 241 2.98 -1.45 18.42
C SER A 241 2.04 -0.47 19.12
N ASP A 242 0.75 -0.56 18.83
CA ASP A 242 -0.38 0.09 19.51
C ASP A 242 -0.07 1.47 20.16
N LEU A 243 -0.19 2.55 19.37
CA LEU A 243 0.14 3.94 19.77
C LEU A 243 -0.66 4.50 20.97
N GLY A 244 -1.64 3.74 21.48
CA GLY A 244 -2.51 4.11 22.60
C GLY A 244 -2.21 3.40 23.92
N THR A 245 -1.31 2.41 23.97
CA THR A 245 -0.98 1.71 25.21
C THR A 245 0.50 1.89 25.53
N ASP A 246 0.77 2.74 26.52
CA ASP A 246 2.06 2.87 27.19
C ASP A 246 2.28 1.58 28.03
N THR A 247 2.40 0.45 27.33
CA THR A 247 2.84 -0.79 27.95
C THR A 247 4.32 -0.60 28.14
N GLY A 248 4.77 -0.38 29.38
CA GLY A 248 6.18 -0.15 29.76
C GLY A 248 7.16 -1.29 29.42
N ASN A 249 6.84 -2.12 28.43
CA ASN A 249 7.79 -2.83 27.60
C ASN A 249 8.32 -1.84 26.55
N GLU A 250 9.39 -1.12 26.90
CA GLU A 250 10.27 -0.47 25.94
C GLU A 250 10.94 -1.54 25.06
N SER A 251 10.19 -2.20 24.17
CA SER A 251 10.82 -2.68 22.95
C SER A 251 11.28 -1.42 22.24
N ALA A 252 12.57 -1.09 22.39
CA ALA A 252 13.15 0.16 21.91
C ALA A 252 12.77 0.33 20.44
N VAL A 253 11.84 1.25 20.18
CA VAL A 253 11.33 1.47 18.83
C VAL A 253 12.51 1.95 17.99
N VAL A 254 12.81 1.23 16.91
CA VAL A 254 13.99 1.53 16.08
C VAL A 254 13.57 2.49 14.99
N ASP A 255 14.15 3.69 14.98
CA ASP A 255 13.94 4.64 13.88
C ASP A 255 14.80 4.23 12.67
N PRO A 256 14.20 3.80 11.54
CA PRO A 256 14.95 3.37 10.38
C PRO A 256 15.64 4.51 9.63
N LEU A 257 15.40 5.79 9.96
CA LEU A 257 16.16 6.93 9.42
C LEU A 257 17.24 7.46 10.36
N ALA A 258 17.40 6.90 11.57
CA ALA A 258 18.49 7.28 12.45
C ALA A 258 19.86 7.03 11.81
N GLN A 259 20.83 7.88 12.16
CA GLN A 259 22.20 7.84 11.62
C GLN A 259 23.07 6.77 12.27
N ASP A 260 22.60 6.12 13.33
CA ASP A 260 23.31 5.04 14.01
C ASP A 260 23.59 3.89 13.05
N ASP A 261 24.82 3.36 13.06
CA ASP A 261 25.26 2.31 12.13
C ASP A 261 25.50 0.96 12.80
N ASP A 262 24.87 0.74 13.95
CA ASP A 262 24.78 -0.59 14.53
C ASP A 262 23.92 -1.54 13.66
N GLU A 263 24.02 -2.83 13.99
CA GLU A 263 23.34 -3.89 13.25
C GLU A 263 21.81 -3.71 13.24
N ILE A 264 21.22 -3.27 14.34
CA ILE A 264 19.78 -3.09 14.50
C ILE A 264 19.28 -1.98 13.58
N HIS A 265 19.97 -0.83 13.54
CA HIS A 265 19.61 0.27 12.66
C HIS A 265 19.86 -0.05 11.18
N ARG A 266 20.90 -0.84 10.86
CA ARG A 266 21.14 -1.31 9.49
C ARG A 266 20.05 -2.28 9.03
N GLU A 267 19.61 -3.19 9.89
CA GLU A 267 18.48 -4.08 9.63
C GLU A 267 17.19 -3.30 9.44
N ALA A 268 16.87 -2.34 10.32
CA ALA A 268 15.71 -1.48 10.18
C ALA A 268 15.73 -0.67 8.88
N ARG A 269 16.88 -0.12 8.47
CA ARG A 269 17.08 0.54 7.17
C ARG A 269 16.82 -0.39 6.00
N ASN A 270 17.32 -1.62 6.06
CA ASN A 270 17.10 -2.62 5.01
C ASN A 270 15.63 -3.03 4.94
N GLY A 271 14.99 -3.23 6.10
CA GLY A 271 13.55 -3.49 6.23
C GLY A 271 12.73 -2.36 5.62
N LEU A 272 13.02 -1.09 5.93
CA LEU A 272 12.34 0.06 5.36
C LEU A 272 12.50 0.12 3.83
N ARG A 273 13.69 -0.16 3.31
CA ARG A 273 13.93 -0.21 1.85
C ARG A 273 13.10 -1.31 1.19
N GLN A 274 12.98 -2.48 1.82
CA GLN A 274 12.15 -3.57 1.30
C GLN A 274 10.67 -3.20 1.38
N TYR A 275 10.22 -2.67 2.51
CA TYR A 275 8.85 -2.21 2.69
C TYR A 275 8.42 -1.13 1.67
N LEU A 276 9.31 -0.20 1.31
CA LEU A 276 9.03 0.77 0.23
C LEU A 276 8.93 0.11 -1.15
N LYS A 277 9.74 -0.92 -1.42
CA LYS A 277 9.61 -1.71 -2.67
C LYS A 277 8.28 -2.44 -2.70
N ASP A 278 7.89 -3.05 -1.57
CA ASP A 278 6.65 -3.79 -1.43
C ASP A 278 5.43 -2.88 -1.59
N CYS A 279 5.43 -1.70 -0.96
CA CYS A 279 4.40 -0.68 -1.16
C CYS A 279 4.29 -0.29 -2.64
N PHE A 280 5.41 -0.03 -3.32
CA PHE A 280 5.40 0.29 -4.74
C PHE A 280 4.92 -0.88 -5.60
N ALA A 281 5.25 -2.12 -5.21
CA ALA A 281 4.79 -3.32 -5.88
C ALA A 281 3.27 -3.50 -5.81
N ILE A 282 2.67 -3.22 -4.65
CA ILE A 282 1.22 -3.19 -4.49
C ILE A 282 0.58 -2.22 -5.50
N LEU A 283 1.19 -1.04 -5.73
CA LEU A 283 0.65 -0.05 -6.68
C LEU A 283 0.60 -0.59 -8.10
N TYR A 284 1.71 -1.12 -8.62
CA TYR A 284 1.73 -1.57 -10.01
C TYR A 284 0.97 -2.89 -10.21
N VAL A 285 0.91 -3.78 -9.21
CA VAL A 285 0.06 -4.99 -9.26
C VAL A 285 -1.41 -4.59 -9.28
N TYR A 286 -1.81 -3.66 -8.42
CA TYR A 286 -3.19 -3.17 -8.42
C TYR A 286 -3.54 -2.46 -9.73
N ASP A 287 -2.61 -1.71 -10.34
CA ASP A 287 -2.83 -1.08 -11.66
C ASP A 287 -3.14 -2.12 -12.75
N VAL A 288 -2.48 -3.29 -12.73
CA VAL A 288 -2.83 -4.40 -13.63
C VAL A 288 -4.30 -4.81 -13.47
N VAL A 289 -4.73 -5.03 -12.22
CA VAL A 289 -6.12 -5.44 -11.91
C VAL A 289 -7.11 -4.34 -12.28
N LEU A 290 -6.80 -3.09 -11.96
CA LEU A 290 -7.64 -1.93 -12.23
C LEU A 290 -7.86 -1.75 -13.74
N ARG A 291 -6.80 -1.85 -14.54
CA ARG A 291 -6.90 -1.76 -16.00
C ARG A 291 -7.70 -2.92 -16.58
N GLN A 292 -7.51 -4.13 -16.06
CA GLN A 292 -8.26 -5.31 -16.51
C GLN A 292 -9.76 -5.19 -16.17
N ALA A 293 -10.09 -4.71 -14.98
CA ALA A 293 -11.48 -4.66 -14.50
C ALA A 293 -12.25 -3.40 -14.92
N CYS A 294 -11.58 -2.28 -15.14
CA CYS A 294 -12.22 -0.98 -15.40
C CYS A 294 -11.82 -0.33 -16.73
N GLY A 295 -10.72 -0.74 -17.36
CA GLY A 295 -10.19 -0.07 -18.54
C GLY A 295 -9.06 0.92 -18.23
N SER A 296 -8.36 1.35 -19.27
CA SER A 296 -7.15 2.18 -19.13
C SER A 296 -7.45 3.63 -18.75
N ASN A 297 -8.55 4.21 -19.22
CA ASN A 297 -8.91 5.60 -18.95
C ASN A 297 -9.25 5.77 -17.46
N GLU A 298 -10.08 4.88 -16.94
CA GLU A 298 -10.49 4.82 -15.54
C GLU A 298 -9.28 4.61 -14.62
N ALA A 299 -8.31 3.79 -15.03
CA ALA A 299 -7.07 3.61 -14.29
C ALA A 299 -6.21 4.88 -14.26
N GLU A 300 -6.11 5.59 -15.38
CA GLU A 300 -5.36 6.85 -15.47
C GLU A 300 -5.99 7.97 -14.62
N GLU A 301 -7.31 8.10 -14.64
CA GLU A 301 -8.07 9.02 -13.78
C GLU A 301 -7.89 8.67 -12.29
N PHE A 302 -8.00 7.38 -11.95
CA PHE A 302 -7.82 6.90 -10.58
C PHE A 302 -6.46 7.31 -10.00
N TRP A 303 -5.36 7.07 -10.73
CA TRP A 303 -4.03 7.42 -10.23
C TRP A 303 -3.82 8.93 -10.14
N ALA A 304 -4.32 9.69 -11.13
CA ALA A 304 -4.27 11.15 -11.07
C ALA A 304 -4.98 11.69 -9.83
N GLU A 305 -6.17 11.16 -9.51
CA GLU A 305 -6.93 11.54 -8.32
C GLU A 305 -6.20 11.12 -7.03
N LYS A 306 -5.81 9.85 -6.90
CA LYS A 306 -5.21 9.32 -5.66
C LYS A 306 -3.88 9.99 -5.33
N ILE A 307 -3.00 10.22 -6.32
CA ILE A 307 -1.72 10.91 -6.08
C ILE A 307 -1.95 12.36 -5.66
N THR A 308 -2.90 13.05 -6.30
CA THR A 308 -3.24 14.42 -5.94
C THR A 308 -3.84 14.49 -4.53
N ALA A 309 -4.69 13.53 -4.16
CA ALA A 309 -5.27 13.43 -2.83
C ALA A 309 -4.20 13.28 -1.73
N VAL A 310 -3.09 12.57 -1.99
CA VAL A 310 -1.98 12.49 -1.04
C VAL A 310 -1.37 13.87 -0.78
N PHE A 311 -1.17 14.70 -1.80
CA PHE A 311 -0.66 16.05 -1.61
C PHE A 311 -1.65 16.98 -0.91
N TRP A 312 -2.96 16.80 -1.11
CA TRP A 312 -3.97 17.53 -0.34
C TRP A 312 -3.93 17.20 1.15
N MET A 313 -3.72 15.93 1.50
CA MET A 313 -3.52 15.52 2.90
C MET A 313 -2.28 16.17 3.54
N LEU A 314 -1.31 16.61 2.74
CA LEU A 314 -0.11 17.34 3.17
C LEU A 314 -0.27 18.87 3.10
N GLY A 315 -1.50 19.36 2.93
CA GLY A 315 -1.82 20.78 2.96
C GLY A 315 -1.61 21.53 1.65
N CYS A 316 -1.40 20.84 0.52
CA CYS A 316 -1.40 21.50 -0.79
C CYS A 316 -2.82 21.92 -1.19
N LYS A 317 -2.96 23.15 -1.69
CA LYS A 317 -4.24 23.65 -2.24
C LYS A 317 -4.59 22.99 -3.57
N ARG A 318 -5.89 22.94 -3.90
CA ARG A 318 -6.33 22.68 -5.28
C ARG A 318 -5.96 23.89 -6.14
N GLY A 319 -5.66 23.67 -7.42
CA GLY A 319 -5.28 24.74 -8.35
C GLY A 319 -6.37 25.80 -8.58
N ASP A 320 -7.56 25.61 -8.02
CA ASP A 320 -8.73 26.47 -8.14
C ASP A 320 -9.08 27.25 -6.85
N ASP A 321 -8.24 27.20 -5.81
CA ASP A 321 -8.35 27.97 -4.55
C ASP A 321 -7.35 29.14 -4.46
#